data_AF-A0A1L9SYU2-F1
#
_entry.id   AF-A0A1L9SYU2-F1
#
_cell.length_a   1.000
_cell.length_b   1.000
_cell.length_c   1.000
_cell.angle_alpha   90.00
_cell.angle_beta   90.00
_cell.angle_gamma   90.00
#
_symmetry.space_group_name_H-M   'P 1'
#
loop_
_entity.id
_entity.type
_entity.pdbx_description
1 polymer ?
#
loop_
_entity_poly.entity_id
_entity_poly.type
_entity_poly.pdbx_seq_one_letter_code
_entity_poly.pdbx_strand_id
1 'polypeptide(L)'
;MKLSLALASLGLCIAPAFAEPIGWMILTSDEETWAETPESQKCIENWEEKVPLNEIYIKGNVTGATMECFVYNDSEKNCTGPSTALEEGLHKFPGDLYASSFLCVSS
;
A
#
# COMPACT_ATOMS: atom_id res chain seq x y z
N MET A 1 2.47 58.39 21.20
CA MET A 1 1.87 57.71 20.03
C MET A 1 2.13 56.23 20.19
N LYS A 2 1.06 55.43 20.34
CA LYS A 2 1.09 53.96 20.42
C LYS A 2 0.46 53.45 19.13
N LEU A 3 1.10 52.50 18.46
CA LEU A 3 0.47 51.49 17.62
C LEU A 3 1.53 50.44 17.29
N SER A 4 1.67 49.50 18.21
CA SER A 4 2.37 48.23 17.98
C SER A 4 1.52 47.41 17.01
N LEU A 5 2.02 47.17 15.80
CA LEU A 5 1.51 46.08 14.96
C LEU A 5 2.26 44.81 15.36
N ALA A 6 1.66 44.03 16.27
CA ALA A 6 2.02 42.64 16.45
C ALA A 6 1.39 41.85 15.29
N LEU A 7 2.18 41.58 14.25
CA LEU A 7 1.81 40.63 13.21
C LEU A 7 1.95 39.23 13.84
N ALA A 8 0.85 38.71 14.39
CA ALA A 8 0.75 37.34 14.84
C ALA A 8 0.90 36.43 13.61
N SER A 9 2.10 35.89 13.43
CA SER A 9 2.37 34.79 12.51
C SER A 9 1.53 33.59 12.99
N LEU A 10 0.39 33.37 12.34
CA LEU A 10 -0.37 32.14 12.46
C LEU A 10 0.50 31.04 11.86
N GLY A 11 1.24 30.36 12.73
CA GLY A 11 1.86 29.09 12.42
C GLY A 11 0.76 28.12 12.00
N LEU A 12 0.56 27.98 10.69
CA LEU A 12 -0.13 26.84 10.11
C LEU A 12 0.64 25.59 10.54
N CYS A 13 0.24 25.01 11.66
CA CYS A 13 0.59 23.64 11.99
C CYS A 13 -0.08 22.77 10.93
N ILE A 14 0.61 22.55 9.81
CA ILE A 14 0.34 21.44 8.93
C ILE A 14 0.79 20.22 9.73
N ALA A 15 -0.08 19.70 10.59
CA ALA A 15 0.12 18.37 11.13
C ALA A 15 0.17 17.42 9.92
N PRO A 16 1.19 16.55 9.81
CA PRO A 16 1.18 15.53 8.78
C PRO A 16 -0.13 14.75 8.95
N ALA A 17 -0.98 14.77 7.93
CA ALA A 17 -2.11 13.85 7.89
C ALA A 17 -1.48 12.45 7.90
N PHE A 18 -1.59 11.76 9.04
CA PHE A 18 -1.20 10.37 9.11
C PHE A 18 -2.06 9.63 8.10
N ALA A 19 -1.44 9.15 7.03
CA ALA A 19 -2.13 8.36 6.04
C ALA A 19 -2.61 7.07 6.71
N GLU A 20 -3.92 6.88 6.77
CA GLU A 20 -4.53 5.73 7.41
C GLU A 20 -4.49 4.52 6.47
N PRO A 21 -4.28 3.30 6.99
CA PRO A 21 -4.39 2.09 6.18
C PRO A 21 -5.78 1.94 5.57
N ILE A 22 -5.86 1.58 4.29
CA ILE A 22 -7.13 1.34 3.56
C ILE A 22 -7.58 -0.12 3.62
N GLY A 23 -6.78 -1.00 4.22
CA GLY A 23 -7.08 -2.42 4.33
C GLY A 23 -5.89 -3.24 4.77
N TRP A 24 -5.94 -4.52 4.43
CA TRP A 24 -4.94 -5.52 4.73
C TRP A 24 -4.68 -6.36 3.48
N MET A 25 -3.41 -6.70 3.28
CA MET A 25 -2.98 -7.67 2.28
C MET A 25 -2.16 -8.74 3.00
N ILE A 26 -2.60 -10.00 2.91
CA ILE A 26 -1.89 -11.15 3.48
C ILE A 26 -1.22 -11.88 2.33
N LEU A 27 0.08 -12.07 2.45
CA LEU A 27 0.91 -12.75 1.46
C LEU A 27 1.39 -14.06 2.05
N THR A 28 1.27 -15.13 1.28
CA THR A 28 1.65 -16.48 1.70
C THR A 28 2.55 -17.10 0.65
N SER A 29 3.69 -17.62 1.09
CA SER A 29 4.60 -18.47 0.33
C SER A 29 4.69 -19.86 0.95
N ASP A 30 5.57 -20.72 0.41
CA ASP A 30 5.90 -22.01 1.05
C ASP A 30 6.70 -21.83 2.34
N GLU A 31 7.45 -20.73 2.45
CA GLU A 31 8.37 -20.47 3.56
C GLU A 31 7.68 -19.72 4.71
N GLU A 32 6.80 -18.77 4.39
CA GLU A 32 6.18 -17.91 5.40
C GLU A 32 4.84 -17.29 4.99
N THR A 33 4.21 -16.59 5.94
CA THR A 33 3.02 -15.77 5.71
C THR A 33 3.18 -14.47 6.49
N TRP A 34 2.98 -13.35 5.80
CA TRP A 34 3.06 -12.02 6.40
C TRP A 34 1.91 -11.14 5.95
N ALA A 35 1.74 -10.00 6.62
CA ALA A 35 0.65 -9.06 6.36
C ALA A 35 1.20 -7.65 6.17
N GLU A 36 0.65 -6.97 5.17
CA GLU A 36 0.88 -5.57 4.86
C GLU A 36 -0.39 -4.75 5.13
N THR A 37 -0.22 -3.52 5.62
CA THR A 37 -1.31 -2.57 5.86
C THR A 37 -1.15 -1.36 4.93
N PRO A 38 -1.60 -1.46 3.67
CA PRO A 38 -1.35 -0.42 2.69
C PRO A 38 -2.10 0.87 2.98
N GLU A 39 -1.42 1.98 2.77
CA GLU A 39 -2.01 3.31 2.60
C GLU A 39 -2.38 3.49 1.11
N SER A 40 -3.48 4.20 0.83
CA SER A 40 -3.90 4.44 -0.56
C SER A 40 -2.82 5.14 -1.37
N GLN A 41 -2.51 4.63 -2.57
CA GLN A 41 -1.54 5.17 -3.52
C GLN A 41 -0.09 5.21 -3.00
N LYS A 42 0.23 4.49 -1.92
CA LYS A 42 1.60 4.34 -1.44
C LYS A 42 2.20 3.05 -1.97
N CYS A 43 3.36 3.16 -2.60
CA CYS A 43 4.12 2.00 -3.01
C CYS A 43 4.77 1.34 -1.78
N ILE A 44 4.58 0.04 -1.65
CA ILE A 44 5.21 -0.81 -0.65
C ILE A 44 6.24 -1.67 -1.38
N GLU A 45 7.50 -1.55 -0.99
CA GLU A 45 8.54 -2.46 -1.48
C GLU A 45 8.47 -3.77 -0.71
N ASN A 46 8.46 -4.88 -1.45
CA ASN A 46 8.61 -6.21 -0.88
C ASN A 46 10.11 -6.48 -0.70
N TRP A 47 10.56 -6.77 0.51
CA TRP A 47 11.98 -7.09 0.75
C TRP A 47 12.29 -8.58 0.49
N GLU A 48 11.25 -9.42 0.38
CA GLU A 48 11.31 -10.85 0.09
C GLU A 48 11.16 -11.15 -1.41
N GLU A 49 11.83 -10.36 -2.27
CA GLU A 49 11.64 -10.34 -3.73
C GLU A 49 11.90 -11.70 -4.42
N LYS A 50 12.62 -12.61 -3.76
CA LYS A 50 13.03 -13.92 -4.30
C LYS A 50 12.15 -15.08 -3.85
N VAL A 51 11.12 -14.81 -3.06
CA VAL A 51 10.22 -15.84 -2.54
C VAL A 51 8.97 -15.88 -3.42
N PRO A 52 8.66 -17.02 -4.08
CA PRO A 52 7.43 -17.14 -4.85
C PRO A 52 6.23 -17.11 -3.92
N LEU A 53 5.25 -16.31 -4.28
CA LEU A 53 3.97 -16.22 -3.59
C LEU A 53 3.04 -17.32 -4.09
N ASN A 54 2.40 -18.01 -3.16
CA ASN A 54 1.36 -19.00 -3.40
C ASN A 54 -0.03 -18.38 -3.39
N GLU A 55 -0.27 -17.47 -2.44
CA GLU A 55 -1.57 -16.86 -2.22
C GLU A 55 -1.41 -15.39 -1.81
N ILE A 56 -2.34 -14.57 -2.30
CA ILE A 56 -2.51 -13.18 -1.84
C ILE A 56 -3.98 -13.02 -1.45
N TYR A 57 -4.23 -12.60 -0.21
CA TYR A 57 -5.57 -12.25 0.26
C TYR A 57 -5.68 -10.76 0.52
N ILE A 58 -6.64 -10.10 -0.12
CA ILE A 58 -6.86 -8.65 -0.05
C ILE A 58 -8.19 -8.36 0.63
N LYS A 59 -8.18 -7.44 1.61
CA LYS A 59 -9.39 -6.99 2.30
C LYS A 59 -9.35 -5.50 2.63
N GLY A 60 -10.24 -4.71 2.05
CA GLY A 60 -10.45 -3.32 2.43
C GLY A 60 -11.06 -3.17 3.82
N ASN A 61 -10.80 -2.03 4.46
CA ASN A 61 -11.38 -1.66 5.76
C ASN A 61 -12.30 -0.42 5.69
N VAL A 62 -12.42 0.19 4.51
CA VAL A 62 -13.23 1.39 4.27
C VAL A 62 -14.65 0.98 3.88
N THR A 63 -15.65 1.38 4.67
CA THR A 63 -17.05 1.02 4.40
C THR A 63 -17.55 1.71 3.13
N GLY A 64 -18.06 0.92 2.18
CA GLY A 64 -18.64 1.41 0.93
C GLY A 64 -17.63 1.70 -0.18
N ALA A 65 -16.35 1.36 0.04
CA ALA A 65 -15.31 1.36 -0.98
C ALA A 65 -14.74 -0.05 -1.15
N THR A 66 -14.17 -0.33 -2.31
CA THR A 66 -13.40 -1.56 -2.56
C THR A 66 -11.92 -1.23 -2.64
N MET A 67 -11.09 -2.22 -2.32
CA MET A 67 -9.64 -2.13 -2.46
C MET A 67 -9.16 -2.95 -3.66
N GLU A 68 -8.35 -2.33 -4.51
CA GLU A 68 -7.63 -2.98 -5.61
C GLU A 68 -6.13 -2.82 -5.36
N CYS A 69 -5.35 -3.89 -5.56
CA CYS A 69 -3.90 -3.86 -5.45
C CYS A 69 -3.24 -4.25 -6.78
N PHE A 70 -2.23 -3.48 -7.15
CA PHE A 70 -1.35 -3.73 -8.28
C PHE A 70 -0.08 -4.40 -7.77
N VAL A 71 0.19 -5.61 -8.24
CA VAL A 71 1.38 -6.40 -7.89
C VAL A 71 2.38 -6.30 -9.03
N TYR A 72 3.61 -5.87 -8.71
CA TYR A 72 4.69 -5.67 -9.68
C TYR A 72 5.76 -6.75 -9.53
N ASN A 73 6.19 -7.34 -10.64
CA ASN A 73 7.10 -8.50 -10.63
C ASN A 73 8.59 -8.12 -10.55
N ASP A 74 9.46 -9.16 -10.40
CA ASP A 74 10.91 -9.28 -10.08
C ASP A 74 11.94 -8.31 -10.74
N SER A 75 11.57 -7.08 -11.04
CA SER A 75 12.44 -6.03 -11.60
C SER A 75 11.91 -4.62 -11.34
N GLU A 76 10.70 -4.49 -10.81
CA GLU A 76 9.93 -3.25 -10.77
C GLU A 76 9.74 -2.75 -9.34
N LYS A 77 10.87 -2.41 -8.73
CA LYS A 77 10.89 -1.66 -7.47
C LYS A 77 10.24 -0.28 -7.70
N ASN A 78 9.66 0.31 -6.67
CA ASN A 78 8.94 1.58 -6.72
C ASN A 78 7.63 1.57 -7.54
N CYS A 79 7.00 0.41 -7.77
CA CYS A 79 5.69 0.29 -8.40
C CYS A 79 5.64 0.90 -9.81
N THR A 80 6.71 0.68 -10.60
CA THR A 80 6.83 1.20 -11.96
C THR A 80 6.93 0.07 -12.99
N GLY A 81 5.92 -0.06 -13.85
CA GLY A 81 5.91 -0.95 -15.01
C GLY A 81 4.70 -1.90 -15.05
N PRO A 82 4.74 -3.04 -15.76
CA PRO A 82 3.63 -3.98 -15.84
C PRO A 82 3.29 -4.61 -14.51
N SER A 83 2.04 -4.45 -14.12
CA SER A 83 1.47 -5.02 -12.91
C SER A 83 0.34 -5.99 -13.20
N THR A 84 0.05 -6.84 -12.21
CA THR A 84 -1.18 -7.61 -12.14
C THR A 84 -2.13 -6.91 -11.17
N ALA A 85 -3.32 -6.53 -11.65
CA ALA A 85 -4.37 -5.96 -10.82
C ALA A 85 -5.15 -7.07 -10.11
N LEU A 86 -5.32 -6.95 -8.79
CA LEU A 86 -6.02 -7.88 -7.92
C LEU A 86 -7.05 -7.12 -7.09
N GLU A 87 -8.32 -7.50 -7.23
CA GLU A 87 -9.42 -6.98 -6.41
C GLU A 87 -9.44 -7.63 -5.01
N GLU A 88 -10.37 -7.22 -4.15
CA GLU A 88 -10.57 -7.87 -2.85
C GLU A 88 -10.88 -9.37 -2.99
N GLY A 89 -10.38 -10.16 -2.04
CA GLY A 89 -10.58 -11.61 -1.99
C GLY A 89 -9.28 -12.40 -2.00
N LEU A 90 -9.41 -13.71 -2.23
CA LEU A 90 -8.29 -14.66 -2.25
C LEU A 90 -7.87 -14.96 -3.69
N HIS A 91 -6.60 -14.73 -3.97
CA HIS A 91 -5.96 -15.02 -5.25
C HIS A 91 -4.87 -16.07 -5.07
N LYS A 92 -4.82 -17.05 -5.98
CA LYS A 92 -3.89 -18.19 -5.89
C LYS A 92 -2.95 -18.20 -7.09
N PHE A 93 -1.67 -18.35 -6.81
CA PHE A 93 -0.58 -18.39 -7.77
C PHE A 93 0.36 -19.52 -7.36
N PRO A 94 0.14 -20.78 -7.72
CA PRO A 94 0.91 -21.90 -7.17
C PRO A 94 2.39 -21.89 -7.60
N GLY A 95 3.21 -21.05 -6.96
CA GLY A 95 4.66 -20.88 -7.20
C GLY A 95 5.05 -19.95 -8.36
N ASP A 96 4.09 -19.32 -9.04
CA ASP A 96 4.33 -18.64 -10.32
C ASP A 96 4.47 -17.11 -10.22
N LEU A 97 4.26 -16.53 -9.03
CA LEU A 97 4.28 -15.09 -8.83
C LEU A 97 5.42 -14.68 -7.91
N TYR A 98 6.31 -13.81 -8.40
CA TYR A 98 7.34 -13.13 -7.62
C TYR A 98 7.00 -11.66 -7.58
N ALA A 99 6.74 -11.11 -6.40
CA ALA A 99 6.38 -9.70 -6.25
C ALA A 99 7.54 -8.90 -5.65
N SER A 100 7.92 -7.79 -6.30
CA SER A 100 8.91 -6.84 -5.78
C SER A 100 8.27 -5.62 -5.12
N SER A 101 7.08 -5.23 -5.55
CA SER A 101 6.37 -4.11 -4.93
C SER A 101 4.86 -4.18 -5.13
N PHE A 102 4.13 -3.44 -4.30
CA PHE A 102 2.68 -3.39 -4.27
C PHE A 102 2.18 -1.95 -4.18
N LEU A 103 1.12 -1.64 -4.92
CA LEU A 103 0.41 -0.37 -4.83
C LEU A 103 -1.08 -0.68 -4.67
N CYS A 104 -1.71 -0.23 -3.59
CA CYS A 104 -3.14 -0.43 -3.41
C CYS A 104 -3.91 0.90 -3.46
N VAL A 105 -5.11 0.85 -4.00
CA VAL A 105 -6.02 1.98 -4.12
C VAL A 105 -7.38 1.61 -3.55
N SER A 106 -8.05 2.60 -2.95
CA SER A 106 -9.45 2.48 -2.54
C SER A 106 -10.33 3.24 -3.53
N SER A 107 -11.36 2.57 -4.04
CA SER A 107 -12.31 3.06 -5.07
C SER A 107 -13.74 3.09 -4.54
#